data_AF-A0AB40AB69-F1
#
_entry.id   AF-A0AB40AB69-F1
#
_cell.length_a   1.000
_cell.length_b   1.000
_cell.length_c   1.000
_cell.angle_alpha   90.00
_cell.angle_beta   90.00
_cell.angle_gamma   90.00
#
_symmetry.space_group_name_H-M   'P 1'
#
loop_
_entity.id
_entity.type
_entity.pdbx_description
1 polymer ?
#
loop_
_entity_poly.entity_id
_entity_poly.type
_entity_poly.pdbx_seq_one_letter_code
_entity_poly.pdbx_strand_id
1 'polypeptide(L)'
;MSKSSAVNERKTMILEKRKLMEDKRMSMGMRSFFASFIGSNFRLSTEMRYSFTTMIRRHKFDKHFIDVNYKVPEDEVYEPIYQTVFDDDRDPVHEPTFSRHRIPLQIRCLERYHSSKREYAQQFKREIKLLIDNQPTAENAWQFVRTMAYTSLWPPLHTRKELKMFEKDFCKLSSDEQRRYDKIMAKNFT
;
A
#
# COMPACT_ATOMS: atom_id res chain seq x y z
N MET A 1 18.83 -16.44 15.54
CA MET A 1 19.30 -15.19 16.17
C MET A 1 18.15 -14.61 16.99
N SER A 2 18.34 -14.34 18.28
CA SER A 2 17.27 -13.86 19.17
C SER A 2 16.94 -12.39 18.88
N LYS A 3 15.68 -11.96 19.09
CA LYS A 3 15.28 -10.55 18.92
C LYS A 3 16.14 -9.57 19.75
N SER A 4 16.73 -10.03 20.85
CA SER A 4 17.66 -9.23 21.68
C SER A 4 18.99 -8.94 20.99
N SER A 5 19.53 -9.84 20.16
CA SER A 5 20.80 -9.61 19.47
C SER A 5 20.65 -8.54 18.39
N ALA A 6 19.55 -8.57 17.63
CA ALA A 6 19.25 -7.59 16.59
C ALA A 6 19.05 -6.16 17.14
N VAL A 7 18.49 -6.01 18.35
CA VAL A 7 18.34 -4.70 19.02
C VAL A 7 19.68 -4.15 19.48
N ASN A 8 20.57 -5.00 20.01
CA ASN A 8 21.91 -4.58 20.40
C ASN A 8 22.77 -4.20 19.18
N GLU A 9 22.71 -4.96 18.09
CA GLU A 9 23.37 -4.63 16.83
C GLU A 9 22.89 -3.29 16.25
N ARG A 10 21.59 -2.98 16.38
CA ARG A 10 21.06 -1.68 15.96
C ARG A 10 21.56 -0.54 16.83
N LYS A 11 21.67 -0.74 18.15
CA LYS A 11 22.20 0.26 19.09
C LYS A 11 23.69 0.55 18.82
N THR A 12 24.50 -0.48 18.54
CA THR A 12 25.92 -0.31 18.22
C THR A 12 26.11 0.43 16.90
N MET A 13 25.35 0.10 15.84
CA MET A 13 25.41 0.82 14.57
C MET A 13 25.03 2.30 14.68
N ILE A 14 24.05 2.66 15.52
CA ILE A 14 23.68 4.07 15.75
C ILE A 14 24.83 4.83 16.43
N LEU A 15 25.51 4.19 17.38
CA LEU A 15 26.59 4.80 18.15
C LEU A 15 27.84 5.02 17.29
N GLU A 16 28.17 4.04 16.43
CA GLU A 16 29.24 4.18 15.43
C GLU A 16 28.93 5.28 14.42
N LYS A 17 27.68 5.35 13.92
CA LYS A 17 27.26 6.40 12.99
C LYS A 17 27.34 7.81 13.61
N ARG A 18 27.06 7.94 14.91
CA ARG A 18 27.23 9.20 15.66
C ARG A 18 28.69 9.60 15.77
N LYS A 19 29.57 8.67 16.10
CA LYS A 19 31.02 8.91 16.20
C LYS A 19 31.59 9.38 14.85
N LEU A 20 31.21 8.71 13.76
CA LEU A 20 31.65 9.05 12.40
C LEU A 20 31.17 10.45 11.97
N MET A 21 29.95 10.84 12.36
CA MET A 21 29.42 12.19 12.13
C MET A 21 30.17 13.27 12.93
N GLU A 22 30.60 12.95 14.15
CA GLU A 22 31.38 13.86 14.99
C GLU A 22 32.79 14.07 14.41
N ASP A 23 33.47 12.98 14.02
CA ASP A 23 34.78 13.04 13.38
C ASP A 23 34.74 13.86 12.08
N LYS A 24 33.70 13.67 11.26
CA LYS A 24 33.48 14.45 10.02
C LYS A 24 33.24 15.95 10.29
N ARG A 25 32.62 16.31 11.42
CA ARG A 25 32.43 17.71 11.80
C ARG A 25 33.75 18.34 12.26
N MET A 26 34.49 17.63 13.08
CA MET A 26 35.81 18.06 13.57
C MET A 26 36.80 18.23 12.42
N SER A 27 36.76 17.34 11.40
CA SER A 27 37.59 17.49 10.19
C SER A 27 37.22 18.71 9.34
N MET A 28 35.98 19.20 9.45
CA MET A 28 35.50 20.42 8.79
C MET A 28 35.71 21.68 9.65
N GLY A 29 36.46 21.59 10.76
CA GLY A 29 36.75 22.71 11.66
C GLY A 29 35.58 23.13 12.55
N MET A 30 34.49 22.34 12.59
CA MET A 30 33.35 22.60 13.46
C MET A 30 33.61 22.03 14.87
N ARG A 31 33.16 22.72 15.92
CA ARG A 31 33.32 22.26 17.31
C ARG A 31 32.48 21.00 17.59
N SER A 32 32.98 20.15 18.50
CA SER A 32 32.27 18.96 19.00
C SER A 32 30.89 19.34 19.56
N PHE A 33 29.91 18.45 19.40
CA PHE A 33 28.57 18.63 19.97
C PHE A 33 28.60 18.82 21.51
N PHE A 34 29.57 18.22 22.20
CA PHE A 34 29.71 18.32 23.65
C PHE A 34 30.38 19.63 24.12
N ALA A 35 31.06 20.35 23.23
CA ALA A 35 31.67 21.64 23.58
C ALA A 35 30.62 22.72 23.91
N SER A 36 29.41 22.60 23.36
CA SER A 36 28.29 23.51 23.65
C SER A 36 27.66 23.27 25.03
N PHE A 37 27.87 22.10 25.64
CA PHE A 37 27.30 21.75 26.95
C PHE A 37 28.23 22.11 28.12
N ILE A 38 29.54 22.25 27.87
CA ILE A 38 30.55 22.61 28.89
C ILE A 38 30.70 24.15 29.03
N GLY A 39 30.16 24.92 28.09
CA GLY A 39 30.18 26.39 28.11
C GLY A 39 29.16 27.05 29.06
N SER A 40 28.20 26.29 29.60
CA SER A 40 27.22 26.77 30.59
C SER A 40 27.59 26.41 32.03
N ASN A 41 28.89 26.30 32.33
CA ASN A 41 29.34 26.29 33.71
C ASN A 41 29.30 27.72 34.26
N PHE A 42 28.11 28.15 34.68
CA PHE A 42 27.94 29.23 35.62
C PHE A 42 28.66 28.81 36.91
N ARG A 43 29.95 29.13 37.02
CA ARG A 43 30.70 28.92 38.26
C ARG A 43 30.15 29.91 39.29
N LEU A 44 29.32 29.43 40.20
CA LEU A 44 29.07 30.11 41.47
C LEU A 44 30.39 30.07 42.26
N SER A 45 31.33 30.96 41.95
CA SER A 45 32.54 31.09 42.76
C SER A 45 32.15 31.76 44.07
N THR A 46 32.14 30.98 45.15
CA THR A 46 32.00 31.44 46.55
C THR A 46 33.19 32.28 47.03
N GLU A 47 34.16 32.57 46.17
CA GLU A 47 35.26 33.48 46.44
C GLU A 47 34.81 34.94 46.38
N MET A 48 34.79 35.60 47.54
CA MET A 48 34.39 37.00 47.71
C MET A 48 35.16 37.97 46.79
N ARG A 49 36.36 37.60 46.35
CA ARG A 49 37.22 38.37 45.43
C ARG A 49 36.62 38.51 44.03
N TYR A 50 35.71 37.62 43.63
CA TYR A 50 35.01 37.64 42.34
C TYR A 50 33.50 37.90 42.50
N SER A 51 33.06 38.44 43.64
CA SER A 51 31.66 38.85 43.80
C SER A 51 31.37 40.06 42.91
N PHE A 52 30.26 40.01 42.16
CA PHE A 52 29.87 41.08 41.23
C PHE A 52 29.78 42.46 41.86
N THR A 53 29.65 42.55 43.19
CA THR A 53 29.61 43.80 43.97
C THR A 53 30.90 44.63 43.89
N THR A 54 32.07 44.01 43.72
CA THR A 54 33.34 44.74 43.59
C THR A 54 33.61 45.22 42.16
N MET A 55 32.86 44.72 41.16
CA MET A 55 32.96 45.12 39.75
C MET A 55 32.02 46.28 39.35
N ILE A 56 31.45 47.02 40.32
CA ILE A 56 30.36 47.99 40.10
C ILE A 56 30.83 49.44 39.87
N ARG A 57 32.14 49.73 39.84
CA ARG A 57 32.61 51.11 39.59
C ARG A 57 33.42 51.21 38.31
N ARG A 58 32.73 51.11 37.17
CA ARG A 58 33.32 51.43 35.86
C ARG A 58 33.26 52.94 35.59
N HIS A 59 32.19 53.61 36.00
CA HIS A 59 32.04 55.06 35.84
C HIS A 59 31.30 55.72 37.03
N LYS A 60 31.57 57.00 37.31
CA LYS A 60 30.93 57.73 38.44
C LYS A 60 29.40 57.81 38.31
N PHE A 61 28.89 57.71 37.07
CA PHE A 61 27.47 57.83 36.78
C PHE A 61 26.67 56.55 37.08
N ASP A 62 27.34 55.40 37.22
CA ASP A 62 26.72 54.09 37.49
C ASP A 62 25.90 54.09 38.79
N LYS A 63 26.23 54.99 39.73
CA LYS A 63 25.50 55.17 41.00
C LYS A 63 24.01 55.45 40.82
N HIS A 64 23.60 56.06 39.70
CA HIS A 64 22.19 56.36 39.43
C HIS A 64 21.39 55.12 39.02
N PHE A 65 22.04 54.06 38.56
CA PHE A 65 21.38 52.83 38.08
C PHE A 65 21.37 51.70 39.11
N ILE A 66 21.91 51.96 40.32
CA ILE A 66 21.96 50.98 41.40
C ILE A 66 20.92 51.39 42.43
N ASP A 67 19.81 50.66 42.46
CA ASP A 67 18.85 50.78 43.55
C ASP A 67 19.26 49.81 44.68
N VAL A 68 19.71 50.39 45.80
CA VAL A 68 20.18 49.64 46.98
C VAL A 68 19.04 48.87 47.65
N ASN A 69 17.81 49.29 47.44
CA ASN A 69 16.62 48.67 48.04
C ASN A 69 15.79 47.89 47.02
N TYR A 70 16.37 47.55 45.86
CA TYR A 70 15.69 46.74 44.87
C TYR A 70 15.31 45.38 45.47
N LYS A 71 14.00 45.14 45.58
CA LYS A 71 13.45 43.82 45.90
C LYS A 71 13.02 43.19 44.59
N VAL A 72 13.58 42.02 44.29
CA VAL A 72 13.11 41.20 43.17
C VAL A 72 11.63 40.93 43.44
N PRO A 73 10.71 41.32 42.54
CA PRO A 73 9.31 40.92 42.66
C PRO A 73 9.26 39.39 42.74
N GLU A 74 8.49 38.84 43.67
CA GLU A 74 8.28 37.39 43.70
C GLU A 74 7.68 37.00 42.35
N ASP A 75 8.39 36.15 41.59
CA ASP A 75 7.91 35.66 40.31
C ASP A 75 6.55 35.00 40.54
N GLU A 76 5.49 35.54 39.96
CA GLU A 76 4.20 34.85 39.91
C GLU A 76 4.45 33.53 39.16
N VAL A 77 4.54 32.43 39.91
CA VAL A 77 4.69 31.10 39.33
C VAL A 77 3.44 30.85 38.50
N TYR A 78 3.58 30.98 37.19
CA TYR A 78 2.48 30.73 36.26
C TYR A 78 2.10 29.25 36.35
N GLU A 79 1.00 28.97 37.03
CA GLU A 79 0.34 27.68 36.99
C GLU A 79 -0.67 27.69 35.83
N PRO A 80 -0.43 26.96 34.73
CA PRO A 80 -1.37 26.90 33.63
C PRO A 80 -2.70 26.31 34.09
N ILE A 81 -3.79 27.01 33.78
CA ILE A 81 -5.18 26.65 34.11
C ILE A 81 -5.58 25.27 33.55
N TYR A 82 -4.86 24.79 32.53
CA TYR A 82 -5.08 23.50 31.88
C TYR A 82 -3.82 22.63 31.97
N GLN A 83 -3.69 21.86 33.04
CA GLN A 83 -2.78 20.72 33.05
C GLN A 83 -3.49 19.55 32.39
N THR A 84 -3.20 19.30 31.11
CA THR A 84 -3.62 18.04 30.49
C THR A 84 -2.87 16.91 31.18
N VAL A 85 -3.56 16.03 31.90
CA VAL A 85 -2.98 14.78 32.41
C VAL A 85 -2.53 13.99 31.19
N PHE A 86 -1.24 13.98 30.91
CA PHE A 86 -0.66 13.15 29.86
C PHE A 86 -0.75 11.70 30.32
N ASP A 87 -1.82 11.02 29.88
CA ASP A 87 -2.00 9.59 30.05
C ASP A 87 -1.26 8.91 28.87
N ASP A 88 0.06 8.72 29.00
CA ASP A 88 0.94 8.09 27.98
C ASP A 88 0.45 6.67 27.61
N ASP A 89 -0.36 6.03 28.46
CA ASP A 89 -0.95 4.71 28.24
C ASP A 89 -2.20 4.76 27.34
N ARG A 90 -2.68 5.96 27.00
CA ARG A 90 -3.78 6.21 26.07
C ARG A 90 -3.33 7.16 24.96
N ASP A 91 -2.35 6.75 24.18
CA ASP A 91 -2.18 7.31 22.85
C ASP A 91 -3.19 6.60 21.94
N PRO A 92 -4.42 7.14 21.69
CA PRO A 92 -5.33 6.50 20.77
C PRO A 92 -4.64 6.53 19.41
N VAL A 93 -4.29 5.35 18.90
CA VAL A 93 -3.81 5.22 17.53
C VAL A 93 -4.93 5.73 16.62
N HIS A 94 -4.86 7.00 16.26
CA HIS A 94 -5.73 7.62 15.28
C HIS A 94 -5.27 7.11 13.91
N GLU A 95 -5.59 5.85 13.63
CA GLU A 95 -5.46 5.33 12.28
C GLU A 95 -6.29 6.23 11.38
N PRO A 96 -5.70 6.80 10.32
CA PRO A 96 -6.45 7.64 9.40
C PRO A 96 -7.59 6.81 8.82
N THR A 97 -8.83 7.11 9.23
CA THR A 97 -10.00 6.50 8.64
C THR A 97 -10.13 7.02 7.21
N PHE A 98 -9.67 6.26 6.23
CA PHE A 98 -9.81 6.56 4.79
C PHE A 98 -11.26 6.44 4.28
N SER A 99 -12.25 6.42 5.18
CA SER A 99 -13.68 6.33 4.84
C SER A 99 -14.15 7.45 3.91
N ARG A 100 -13.53 8.64 4.01
CA ARG A 100 -13.82 9.79 3.13
C ARG A 100 -12.78 9.98 2.00
N HIS A 101 -11.77 9.13 1.91
CA HIS A 101 -10.73 9.28 0.90
C HIS A 101 -11.24 8.77 -0.46
N ARG A 102 -11.38 9.69 -1.41
CA ARG A 102 -11.82 9.37 -2.77
C ARG A 102 -10.69 8.69 -3.52
N ILE A 103 -10.77 7.35 -3.62
CA ILE A 103 -9.82 6.56 -4.40
C ILE A 103 -9.88 6.99 -5.88
N PRO A 104 -8.73 7.32 -6.50
CA PRO A 104 -8.65 7.61 -7.93
C PRO A 104 -9.29 6.52 -8.79
N LEU A 105 -9.99 6.93 -9.85
CA LEU A 105 -10.72 6.01 -10.73
C LEU A 105 -9.81 4.93 -11.33
N GLN A 106 -8.57 5.29 -11.67
CA GLN A 106 -7.58 4.40 -12.27
C GLN A 106 -7.29 3.20 -11.37
N ILE A 107 -7.13 3.44 -10.06
CA ILE A 107 -6.87 2.39 -9.07
C ILE A 107 -8.09 1.48 -8.95
N ARG A 108 -9.30 2.05 -8.91
CA ARG A 108 -10.56 1.28 -8.84
C ARG A 108 -10.78 0.43 -10.09
N CYS A 109 -10.46 0.94 -11.27
CA CYS A 109 -10.55 0.18 -12.52
C CYS A 109 -9.55 -0.97 -12.56
N LEU A 110 -8.32 -0.75 -12.07
CA LEU A 110 -7.28 -1.78 -12.00
C LEU A 110 -7.67 -2.91 -11.03
N GLU A 111 -8.19 -2.55 -9.85
CA GLU A 111 -8.71 -3.52 -8.89
C GLU A 111 -9.85 -4.36 -9.49
N ARG A 112 -10.83 -3.70 -10.12
CA ARG A 112 -11.94 -4.37 -10.81
C ARG A 112 -11.45 -5.31 -11.90
N TYR A 113 -10.49 -4.87 -12.72
CA TYR A 113 -9.90 -5.71 -13.75
C TYR A 113 -9.27 -6.97 -13.16
N HIS A 114 -8.52 -6.85 -12.06
CA HIS A 114 -7.94 -8.01 -11.39
C HIS A 114 -8.99 -8.96 -10.80
N SER A 115 -10.09 -8.43 -10.22
CA SER A 115 -11.21 -9.25 -9.76
C SER A 115 -11.85 -10.02 -10.91
N SER A 116 -12.25 -9.32 -11.97
CA SER A 116 -12.89 -9.94 -13.14
C SER A 116 -11.97 -10.93 -13.84
N LYS A 117 -10.65 -10.66 -13.89
CA LYS A 117 -9.66 -11.62 -14.41
C LYS A 117 -9.61 -12.90 -13.58
N ARG A 118 -9.67 -12.80 -12.25
CA ARG A 118 -9.68 -13.97 -11.36
C ARG A 118 -10.97 -14.77 -11.52
N GLU A 119 -12.12 -14.10 -11.55
CA GLU A 119 -13.44 -14.72 -11.77
C GLU A 119 -13.49 -15.44 -13.12
N TYR A 120 -13.05 -14.77 -14.19
CA TYR A 120 -12.96 -15.37 -15.51
C TYR A 120 -12.06 -16.61 -15.52
N ALA A 121 -10.88 -16.54 -14.92
CA ALA A 121 -9.95 -17.67 -14.87
C ALA A 121 -10.52 -18.85 -14.07
N GLN A 122 -11.29 -18.59 -13.00
CA GLN A 122 -11.99 -19.62 -12.24
C GLN A 122 -13.10 -20.28 -13.06
N GLN A 123 -13.93 -19.48 -13.73
CA GLN A 123 -14.98 -19.98 -14.60
C GLN A 123 -14.37 -20.80 -15.75
N PHE A 124 -13.34 -20.28 -16.41
CA PHE A 124 -12.65 -20.99 -17.49
C PHE A 124 -12.11 -22.35 -17.07
N LYS A 125 -11.47 -22.44 -15.89
CA LYS A 125 -11.00 -23.73 -15.35
C LYS A 125 -12.16 -24.69 -15.06
N ARG A 126 -13.28 -24.18 -14.54
CA ARG A 126 -14.49 -24.97 -14.30
C ARG A 126 -15.06 -25.52 -15.59
N GLU A 127 -15.18 -24.69 -16.63
CA GLU A 127 -15.70 -25.12 -17.94
C GLU A 127 -14.79 -26.17 -18.58
N ILE A 128 -13.46 -25.99 -18.53
CA ILE A 128 -12.51 -27.01 -19.01
C ILE A 128 -12.72 -28.33 -18.29
N LYS A 129 -12.88 -28.29 -16.96
CA LYS A 129 -13.09 -29.51 -16.17
C LYS A 129 -14.39 -30.21 -16.56
N LEU A 130 -15.49 -29.47 -16.69
CA LEU A 130 -16.77 -30.02 -17.14
C LEU A 130 -16.67 -30.61 -18.55
N LEU A 131 -15.92 -29.97 -19.43
CA LEU A 131 -15.68 -30.46 -20.80
C LEU A 131 -14.89 -31.76 -20.81
N ILE A 132 -13.85 -31.88 -19.98
CA ILE A 132 -13.08 -33.13 -19.80
C ILE A 132 -13.97 -34.23 -19.22
N ASP A 133 -14.73 -33.92 -18.17
CA ASP A 133 -15.63 -34.88 -17.51
C ASP A 133 -16.73 -35.39 -18.47
N ASN A 134 -17.16 -34.55 -19.42
CA ASN A 134 -18.13 -34.90 -20.46
C ASN A 134 -17.54 -35.77 -21.59
N GLN A 135 -16.23 -35.99 -21.61
CA GLN A 135 -15.52 -36.79 -22.62
C GLN A 135 -14.84 -38.02 -21.99
N PRO A 136 -15.60 -38.97 -21.41
CA PRO A 136 -15.02 -40.13 -20.72
C PRO A 136 -14.33 -41.12 -21.67
N THR A 137 -14.67 -41.11 -22.97
CA THR A 137 -14.11 -42.00 -24.00
C THR A 137 -13.47 -41.21 -25.13
N ALA A 138 -12.47 -41.82 -25.80
CA ALA A 138 -11.80 -41.21 -26.95
C ALA A 138 -12.75 -40.94 -28.13
N GLU A 139 -13.79 -41.75 -28.29
CA GLU A 139 -14.86 -41.54 -29.28
C GLU A 139 -15.65 -40.26 -28.99
N ASN A 140 -16.06 -40.05 -27.73
CA ASN A 140 -16.78 -38.84 -27.31
C ASN A 140 -15.91 -37.59 -27.49
N ALA A 141 -14.62 -37.67 -27.17
CA ALA A 141 -13.68 -36.57 -27.39
C ALA A 141 -13.51 -36.25 -28.88
N TRP A 142 -13.35 -37.26 -29.74
CA TRP A 142 -13.24 -37.07 -31.18
C TRP A 142 -14.53 -36.49 -31.78
N GLN A 143 -15.69 -37.01 -31.37
CA GLN A 143 -16.98 -36.51 -31.85
C GLN A 143 -17.22 -35.07 -31.39
N PHE A 144 -16.90 -34.75 -30.14
CA PHE A 144 -16.96 -33.38 -29.62
C PHE A 144 -16.02 -32.43 -30.38
N VAL A 145 -14.76 -32.81 -30.60
CA VAL A 145 -13.82 -32.00 -31.40
C VAL A 145 -14.37 -31.83 -32.82
N ARG A 146 -14.95 -32.88 -33.42
CA ARG A 146 -15.53 -32.81 -34.76
C ARG A 146 -16.78 -31.91 -34.85
N THR A 147 -17.59 -31.85 -33.80
CA THR A 147 -18.82 -31.03 -33.76
C THR A 147 -18.58 -29.60 -33.28
N MET A 148 -17.65 -29.39 -32.34
CA MET A 148 -17.33 -28.10 -31.74
C MET A 148 -16.14 -27.39 -32.40
N ALA A 149 -15.32 -28.07 -33.22
CA ALA A 149 -14.36 -27.39 -34.07
C ALA A 149 -15.12 -26.64 -35.17
N TYR A 150 -15.57 -25.44 -34.81
CA TYR A 150 -16.11 -24.42 -35.69
C TYR A 150 -15.13 -23.97 -36.80
N THR A 151 -14.04 -24.69 -37.08
CA THR A 151 -12.90 -24.14 -37.85
C THR A 151 -12.16 -25.05 -38.82
N SER A 152 -12.59 -26.26 -39.23
CA SER A 152 -11.80 -26.94 -40.30
C SER A 152 -12.51 -27.82 -41.31
N LEU A 153 -13.82 -28.04 -41.26
CA LEU A 153 -14.52 -28.78 -42.34
C LEU A 153 -15.98 -28.37 -42.57
N TRP A 154 -16.51 -27.43 -41.81
CA TRP A 154 -17.79 -26.80 -42.11
C TRP A 154 -17.53 -25.49 -42.85
N PRO A 155 -18.26 -25.19 -43.95
CA PRO A 155 -18.23 -23.84 -44.49
C PRO A 155 -18.61 -22.90 -43.35
N PRO A 156 -17.87 -21.82 -43.11
CA PRO A 156 -18.20 -20.86 -42.08
C PRO A 156 -19.56 -20.22 -42.42
N LEU A 157 -20.66 -20.78 -41.90
CA LEU A 157 -22.00 -20.20 -42.05
C LEU A 157 -22.13 -19.04 -41.06
N HIS A 158 -21.32 -17.99 -41.25
CA HIS A 158 -21.26 -16.82 -40.37
C HIS A 158 -22.37 -15.82 -40.67
N THR A 159 -23.06 -15.96 -41.82
CA THR A 159 -24.07 -15.01 -42.29
C THR A 159 -25.44 -15.68 -42.45
N ARG A 160 -26.54 -14.96 -42.15
CA ARG A 160 -27.93 -15.43 -42.43
C ARG A 160 -28.14 -15.89 -43.88
N LYS A 161 -27.38 -15.34 -44.83
CA LYS A 161 -27.43 -15.74 -46.25
C LYS A 161 -26.82 -17.13 -46.46
N GLU A 162 -25.71 -17.42 -45.80
CA GLU A 162 -25.01 -18.70 -45.88
C GLU A 162 -25.82 -19.80 -45.21
N LEU A 163 -26.45 -19.53 -44.06
CA LEU A 163 -27.39 -20.45 -43.41
C LEU A 163 -28.56 -20.83 -44.32
N LYS A 164 -29.15 -19.85 -45.03
CA LYS A 164 -30.22 -20.11 -46.00
C LYS A 164 -29.76 -20.93 -47.20
N MET A 165 -28.53 -20.72 -47.66
CA MET A 165 -27.94 -21.50 -48.76
C MET A 165 -27.68 -22.96 -48.32
N PHE A 166 -27.17 -23.15 -47.10
CA PHE A 166 -26.96 -24.48 -46.52
C PHE A 166 -28.29 -25.22 -46.31
N GLU A 167 -29.28 -24.57 -45.70
CA GLU A 167 -30.63 -25.14 -45.52
C GLU A 167 -31.23 -25.55 -46.87
N LYS A 168 -31.06 -24.72 -47.90
CA LYS A 168 -31.59 -24.99 -49.22
C LYS A 168 -30.85 -26.13 -49.92
N ASP A 169 -29.52 -26.22 -49.84
CA ASP A 169 -28.76 -27.09 -50.74
C ASP A 169 -28.11 -28.31 -50.07
N PHE A 170 -27.82 -28.24 -48.77
CA PHE A 170 -27.23 -29.35 -48.01
C PHE A 170 -28.26 -30.23 -47.29
N CYS A 171 -29.36 -29.65 -46.80
CA CYS A 171 -30.40 -30.41 -46.08
C CYS A 171 -31.42 -31.11 -47.00
N LYS A 172 -31.17 -31.15 -48.31
CA LYS A 172 -32.02 -31.88 -49.26
C LYS A 172 -31.69 -33.36 -49.23
N LEU A 173 -32.72 -34.20 -49.11
CA LEU A 173 -32.60 -35.62 -49.41
C LEU A 173 -32.22 -35.79 -50.88
N SER A 174 -31.44 -36.83 -51.19
CA SER A 174 -31.21 -37.20 -52.59
C SER A 174 -32.55 -37.57 -53.25
N SER A 175 -32.62 -37.52 -54.59
CA SER A 175 -33.86 -37.86 -55.33
C SER A 175 -34.41 -39.24 -54.96
N ASP A 176 -33.52 -40.20 -54.69
CA ASP A 176 -33.88 -41.57 -54.33
C ASP A 176 -34.38 -41.66 -52.88
N GLU A 177 -33.75 -40.94 -51.95
CA GLU A 177 -34.19 -40.86 -50.55
C GLU A 177 -35.52 -40.11 -50.42
N GLN A 178 -35.70 -39.02 -51.17
CA GLN A 178 -36.96 -38.27 -51.20
C GLN A 178 -38.10 -39.16 -51.72
N ARG A 179 -37.88 -39.90 -52.81
CA ARG A 179 -38.88 -40.84 -53.34
C ARG A 179 -39.24 -41.93 -52.33
N ARG A 180 -38.26 -42.40 -51.55
CA ARG A 180 -38.49 -43.38 -50.49
C ARG A 180 -39.24 -42.76 -49.32
N TYR A 181 -38.89 -41.54 -48.91
CA TYR A 181 -39.58 -40.78 -47.87
C TYR A 181 -41.05 -40.55 -48.24
N ASP A 182 -41.32 -40.06 -49.45
CA ASP A 182 -42.68 -39.83 -49.95
C ASP A 182 -43.49 -41.14 -49.98
N LYS A 183 -42.84 -42.26 -50.36
CA LYS A 183 -43.46 -43.59 -50.35
C LYS A 183 -43.79 -44.09 -48.94
N ILE A 184 -42.98 -43.74 -47.94
CA ILE A 184 -43.21 -44.09 -46.53
C ILE A 184 -44.32 -43.23 -45.95
N MET A 185 -44.27 -41.91 -46.18
CA MET A 185 -45.28 -40.96 -45.69
C MET A 185 -46.66 -41.16 -46.34
N ALA A 186 -46.70 -41.61 -47.59
CA ALA A 186 -47.95 -41.93 -48.29
C ALA A 186 -48.58 -43.26 -47.86
N LYS A 187 -47.86 -44.10 -47.11
CA LYS A 187 -48.38 -45.37 -46.61
C LYS A 187 -48.84 -45.20 -45.16
N ASN A 188 -50.15 -45.23 -44.95
CA ASN A 188 -50.70 -45.40 -43.60
C ASN A 188 -50.40 -46.83 -43.15
N PHE A 189 -49.52 -46.99 -42.17
CA PHE A 189 -49.31 -48.28 -41.51
C PHE A 189 -50.45 -48.47 -40.49
N THR A 190 -51.43 -49.29 -40.83
CA THR A 190 -52.44 -49.81 -39.89
C THR A 190 -51.89 -50.95 -39.06
#